data_AF-A0A914Q0V6-F1
#
_entry.id   AF-A0A914Q0V6-F1
#
_cell.length_a   1.000
_cell.length_b   1.000
_cell.length_c   1.000
_cell.angle_alpha   90.00
_cell.angle_beta   90.00
_cell.angle_gamma   90.00
#
_symmetry.space_group_name_H-M   'P 1'
#
loop_
_entity.id
_entity.type
_entity.pdbx_description
1 polymer ?
#
loop_
_entity_poly.entity_id
_entity_poly.type
_entity_poly.pdbx_seq_one_letter_code
_entity_poly.pdbx_strand_id
1 'polypeptide(L)'
;MFSTKEPNYAIIEKVKLSEFKCKKVKVILKVDINSFYDFKVEPVEDEKVDKSELSSDKVRFIFDKQNFSVCIVNNDMETIITNSNGSNKTPIYIAFTEEKPIVGKAALEMFNEKPDFVVFDLIKLCSITSEDVMNPKWKFSLSKDEDETIMVTMQTINGERKSSVAFLLAIIFKDALKIAKNENGKKVKNVEIKFNGFEPNETLKKNFIEAGNLMNVKTTFL
;
A
#
# COMPACT_ATOMS: atom_id res chain seq x y z
N MET A 1 36.49 -0.81 -17.18
CA MET A 1 36.36 -1.84 -16.12
C MET A 1 35.12 -1.52 -15.33
N PHE A 2 34.01 -2.21 -15.59
CA PHE A 2 32.75 -2.02 -14.88
C PHE A 2 32.80 -2.82 -13.57
N SER A 3 32.73 -2.12 -12.44
CA SER A 3 32.61 -2.73 -11.12
C SER A 3 31.14 -3.13 -10.91
N THR A 4 30.89 -4.44 -10.94
CA THR A 4 29.62 -5.04 -10.58
C THR A 4 29.46 -4.96 -9.06
N LYS A 5 28.75 -3.94 -8.57
CA LYS A 5 28.24 -3.97 -7.19
C LYS A 5 27.04 -4.91 -7.17
N GLU A 6 27.20 -6.04 -6.49
CA GLU A 6 26.12 -6.97 -6.18
C GLU A 6 24.98 -6.25 -5.44
N PRO A 7 23.70 -6.63 -5.64
CA PRO A 7 22.62 -6.10 -4.83
C PRO A 7 22.82 -6.55 -3.37
N ASN A 8 22.76 -5.62 -2.42
CA ASN A 8 22.74 -5.93 -1.00
C ASN A 8 21.41 -6.64 -0.66
N TYR A 9 21.39 -7.97 -0.75
CA TYR A 9 20.36 -8.78 -0.12
C TYR A 9 20.67 -8.87 1.38
N ALA A 10 19.75 -8.46 2.24
CA ALA A 10 19.82 -8.81 3.65
C ALA A 10 19.55 -10.32 3.76
N ILE A 11 20.58 -11.11 4.07
CA ILE A 11 20.42 -12.50 4.47
C ILE A 11 19.65 -12.48 5.79
N ILE A 12 18.42 -12.98 5.76
CA ILE A 12 17.61 -13.18 6.96
C ILE A 12 18.36 -14.20 7.83
N GLU A 13 18.83 -13.79 9.01
CA GLU A 13 19.38 -14.73 9.98
C GLU A 13 18.37 -15.84 10.24
N LYS A 14 18.80 -17.10 10.11
CA LYS A 14 17.97 -18.25 10.46
C LYS A 14 17.64 -18.18 11.96
N VAL A 15 16.44 -17.70 12.28
CA VAL A 15 15.94 -17.73 13.66
C VAL A 15 15.79 -19.19 14.10
N LYS A 16 16.58 -19.61 15.09
CA LYS A 16 16.46 -20.96 15.67
C LYS A 16 15.23 -21.00 16.58
N LEU A 17 14.20 -21.71 16.14
CA LEU A 17 12.95 -21.92 16.90
C LEU A 17 13.16 -22.56 18.28
N SER A 18 14.30 -23.20 18.52
CA SER A 18 14.66 -23.84 19.80
C SER A 18 14.80 -22.87 20.98
N GLU A 19 14.85 -21.56 20.73
CA GLU A 19 15.01 -20.53 21.79
C GLU A 19 13.68 -20.06 22.40
N PHE A 20 12.54 -20.43 21.81
CA PHE A 20 11.21 -20.02 22.27
C PHE A 20 10.52 -21.12 23.08
N LYS A 21 10.10 -20.81 24.32
CA LYS A 21 9.39 -21.73 25.22
C LYS A 21 7.86 -21.78 24.98
N CYS A 22 7.39 -21.59 23.75
CA CYS A 22 5.95 -21.57 23.43
C CYS A 22 5.57 -22.58 22.34
N LYS A 23 4.32 -23.08 22.37
CA LYS A 23 3.83 -24.15 21.47
C LYS A 23 3.61 -23.69 20.03
N LYS A 24 3.47 -22.38 19.79
CA LYS A 24 3.31 -21.77 18.47
C LYS A 24 4.03 -20.41 18.48
N VAL A 25 4.80 -20.16 17.43
CA VAL A 25 5.46 -18.87 17.18
C VAL A 25 4.85 -18.29 15.91
N LYS A 26 4.28 -17.09 15.98
CA LYS A 26 3.86 -16.35 14.78
C LYS A 26 4.99 -15.40 14.41
N VAL A 27 5.71 -15.71 13.34
CA VAL A 27 6.71 -14.79 12.80
C VAL A 27 5.95 -13.74 11.97
N ILE A 28 5.93 -12.50 12.46
CA ILE A 28 5.34 -11.38 11.73
C ILE A 28 6.50 -10.56 11.17
N LEU A 29 6.70 -10.63 9.86
CA LEU A 29 7.53 -9.69 9.14
C LEU A 29 6.77 -8.35 9.07
N LYS A 30 7.05 -7.44 10.01
CA LYS A 30 6.61 -6.05 9.88
C LYS A 30 7.64 -5.32 9.02
N VAL A 31 7.30 -5.10 7.77
CA VAL A 31 7.95 -4.07 6.97
C VAL A 31 7.39 -2.73 7.46
N ASP A 32 8.10 -2.05 8.35
CA ASP A 32 7.70 -0.71 8.75
C ASP A 32 7.92 0.25 7.57
N ILE A 33 6.82 0.70 7.01
CA ILE A 33 6.76 1.69 5.93
C ILE A 33 7.26 3.09 6.36
N ASN A 34 7.66 3.28 7.63
CA ASN A 34 8.29 4.51 8.14
C ASN A 34 9.76 4.32 8.58
N SER A 35 10.28 3.09 8.68
CA SER A 35 11.69 2.88 9.03
C SER A 35 12.30 1.82 8.12
N PHE A 36 13.40 2.17 7.47
CA PHE A 36 14.24 1.19 6.79
C PHE A 36 14.70 0.16 7.82
N TYR A 37 14.18 -1.06 7.68
CA TYR A 37 14.53 -2.30 8.40
C TYR A 37 14.71 -2.16 9.91
N ASP A 38 13.65 -2.42 10.67
CA ASP A 38 13.77 -2.80 12.08
C ASP A 38 12.95 -4.07 12.35
N PHE A 39 13.63 -5.14 12.79
CA PHE A 39 13.03 -6.44 13.06
C PHE A 39 12.77 -6.57 14.56
N LYS A 40 11.52 -6.81 14.94
CA LYS A 40 11.17 -7.10 16.33
C LYS A 40 10.37 -8.40 16.43
N VAL A 41 10.94 -9.40 17.09
CA VAL A 41 10.25 -10.65 17.44
C VAL A 41 9.66 -10.46 18.84
N GLU A 42 8.33 -10.45 18.93
CA GLU A 42 7.63 -10.36 20.22
C GLU A 42 6.81 -11.64 20.46
N PRO A 43 6.79 -12.17 21.69
CA PRO A 43 5.92 -13.28 22.04
C PRO A 43 4.45 -12.84 21.96
N VAL A 44 3.60 -13.65 21.32
CA VAL A 44 2.15 -13.43 21.29
C VAL A 44 1.56 -14.13 22.51
N GLU A 45 1.10 -13.38 23.50
CA GLU A 45 0.14 -13.88 24.48
C GLU A 45 -1.24 -13.92 23.83
N ASP A 46 -2.04 -14.94 24.16
CA ASP A 46 -3.40 -15.11 23.65
C ASP A 46 -4.27 -13.90 24.06
N GLU A 47 -4.40 -12.90 23.17
CA GLU A 47 -5.29 -11.75 23.38
C GLU A 47 -6.74 -12.26 23.50
N LYS A 48 -7.30 -12.11 24.69
CA LYS A 48 -8.75 -12.22 24.90
C LYS A 48 -9.41 -11.12 24.09
N VAL A 49 -10.12 -11.51 23.03
CA VAL A 49 -10.97 -10.62 22.25
C VAL A 49 -12.05 -10.06 23.17
N ASP A 50 -11.91 -8.78 23.53
CA ASP A 50 -13.00 -8.02 24.14
C ASP A 50 -14.13 -7.92 23.10
N LYS A 51 -15.28 -8.55 23.42
CA LYS A 51 -16.45 -8.63 22.53
C LYS A 51 -17.32 -7.37 22.58
N SER A 52 -16.84 -6.28 23.18
CA SER A 52 -17.60 -5.06 23.39
C SER A 52 -17.19 -3.87 22.52
N GLU A 53 -16.90 -4.07 21.23
CA GLU A 53 -16.76 -2.96 20.27
C GLU A 53 -17.40 -3.30 18.91
N LEU A 54 -18.72 -3.47 18.87
CA LEU A 54 -19.47 -3.32 17.62
C LEU A 54 -19.74 -1.82 17.38
N SER A 55 -18.76 -1.12 16.83
CA SER A 55 -19.05 0.05 15.99
C SER A 55 -19.45 -0.50 14.62
N SER A 56 -20.68 -0.24 14.20
CA SER A 56 -21.24 -0.61 12.88
C SER A 56 -20.63 0.17 11.72
N ASP A 57 -19.74 1.13 11.99
CA ASP A 57 -19.17 2.00 10.97
C ASP A 57 -18.26 1.19 10.04
N LYS A 58 -18.69 1.06 8.79
CA LYS A 58 -17.88 0.45 7.74
C LYS A 58 -17.04 1.54 7.09
N VAL A 59 -15.76 1.27 6.90
CA VAL A 59 -14.88 2.14 6.13
C VAL A 59 -14.86 1.64 4.69
N ARG A 60 -15.09 2.57 3.76
CA ARG A 60 -15.08 2.29 2.32
C ARG A 60 -14.06 3.17 1.63
N PHE A 61 -13.25 2.56 0.78
CA PHE A 61 -12.40 3.29 -0.16
C PHE A 61 -13.04 3.26 -1.54
N ILE A 62 -13.22 4.43 -2.12
CA ILE A 62 -13.82 4.61 -3.44
C ILE A 62 -12.71 5.02 -4.39
N PHE A 63 -12.50 4.26 -5.45
CA PHE A 63 -11.46 4.50 -6.45
C PHE A 63 -12.09 4.83 -7.80
N ASP A 64 -11.70 5.94 -8.40
CA ASP A 64 -11.78 6.13 -9.85
C ASP A 64 -10.39 5.89 -10.48
N LYS A 65 -10.22 6.17 -11.77
CA LYS A 65 -8.93 5.91 -12.45
C LYS A 65 -7.76 6.76 -11.94
N GLN A 66 -8.04 7.92 -11.35
CA GLN A 66 -7.04 8.93 -11.00
C GLN A 66 -7.05 9.33 -9.53
N ASN A 67 -8.15 9.10 -8.81
CA ASN A 67 -8.36 9.56 -7.45
C ASN A 67 -8.95 8.45 -6.57
N PHE A 68 -8.72 8.58 -5.27
CA PHE A 68 -9.46 7.85 -4.26
C PHE A 68 -10.17 8.81 -3.29
N SER A 69 -11.25 8.32 -2.71
CA SER A 69 -12.00 8.96 -1.62
C SER A 69 -12.19 7.95 -0.50
N VAL A 70 -12.33 8.46 0.73
CA VAL A 70 -12.64 7.66 1.91
C VAL A 70 -14.05 7.99 2.36
N CYS A 71 -14.84 6.97 2.65
CA CYS A 71 -16.21 7.10 3.11
C CYS A 71 -16.40 6.28 4.40
N ILE A 72 -17.15 6.86 5.34
CA ILE A 72 -17.68 6.13 6.50
C ILE A 72 -19.15 5.87 6.24
N VAL A 73 -19.55 4.61 6.38
CA VAL A 73 -20.93 4.16 6.19
C VAL A 73 -21.53 3.85 7.55
N ASN A 74 -22.56 4.59 7.92
CA ASN A 74 -23.31 4.41 9.16
C ASN A 74 -24.80 4.40 8.85
N ASN A 75 -25.50 3.33 9.23
CA ASN A 75 -26.94 3.14 8.99
C ASN A 75 -27.34 3.43 7.53
N ASP A 76 -26.59 2.85 6.59
CA ASP A 76 -26.75 3.01 5.14
C ASP A 76 -26.52 4.43 4.59
N MET A 77 -26.15 5.39 5.44
CA MET A 77 -25.71 6.72 5.00
C MET A 77 -24.21 6.73 4.75
N GLU A 78 -23.83 7.12 3.53
CA GLU A 78 -22.45 7.30 3.11
C GLU A 78 -22.00 8.74 3.39
N THR A 79 -20.99 8.91 4.25
CA THR A 79 -20.36 10.21 4.50
C THR A 79 -18.95 10.20 3.93
N ILE A 80 -18.70 11.01 2.90
CA ILE A 80 -17.36 11.16 2.31
C ILE A 80 -16.52 12.06 3.20
N ILE A 81 -15.34 11.57 3.57
CA ILE A 81 -14.42 12.24 4.47
C ILE A 81 -13.48 13.14 3.68
N THR A 82 -13.27 14.35 4.20
CA THR A 82 -12.36 15.33 3.60
C THR A 82 -10.92 15.03 4.03
N ASN A 83 -9.99 15.02 3.09
CA ASN A 83 -8.56 14.83 3.39
C ASN A 83 -7.95 16.08 4.04
N SER A 84 -6.68 15.99 4.47
CA SER A 84 -5.97 17.10 5.13
C SER A 84 -5.83 18.38 4.28
N ASN A 85 -6.05 18.29 2.97
CA ASN A 85 -5.99 19.42 2.05
C ASN A 85 -7.36 20.07 1.81
N GLY A 86 -8.40 19.66 2.53
CA GLY A 86 -9.76 20.19 2.34
C GLY A 86 -10.49 19.62 1.12
N SER A 87 -9.99 18.54 0.50
CA SER A 87 -10.62 17.89 -0.65
C SER A 87 -11.23 16.54 -0.28
N ASN A 88 -12.37 16.20 -0.88
CA ASN A 88 -12.98 14.88 -0.73
C ASN A 88 -12.43 13.84 -1.73
N LYS A 89 -11.49 14.25 -2.59
CA LYS A 89 -10.75 13.39 -3.53
C LYS A 89 -9.25 13.58 -3.36
N THR A 90 -8.52 12.48 -3.33
CA THR A 90 -7.06 12.45 -3.24
C THR A 90 -6.50 11.86 -4.54
N PRO A 91 -5.62 12.58 -5.27
CA PRO A 91 -4.96 12.03 -6.45
C PRO A 91 -4.12 10.79 -6.14
N ILE A 92 -4.12 9.80 -7.03
CA ILE A 92 -3.34 8.57 -6.90
C ILE A 92 -1.95 8.80 -7.52
N TYR A 93 -1.15 9.61 -6.82
CA TYR A 93 0.25 9.89 -7.14
C TYR A 93 1.09 9.55 -5.91
N ILE A 94 2.24 8.92 -6.13
CA ILE A 94 3.18 8.55 -5.06
C ILE A 94 4.55 9.07 -5.43
N ALA A 95 5.16 9.85 -4.55
CA ALA A 95 6.56 10.23 -4.67
C ALA A 95 7.32 9.81 -3.41
N PHE A 96 8.58 9.42 -3.57
CA PHE A 96 9.45 9.06 -2.46
C PHE A 96 10.37 10.22 -2.12
N THR A 97 10.25 10.76 -0.89
CA THR A 97 11.21 11.73 -0.34
C THR A 97 12.27 10.99 0.49
N GLU A 98 13.23 11.74 1.05
CA GLU A 98 14.25 11.17 1.96
C GLU A 98 13.62 10.53 3.20
N GLU A 99 12.55 11.13 3.72
CA GLU A 99 11.94 10.71 4.99
C GLU A 99 10.85 9.65 4.78
N LYS A 100 9.93 9.87 3.84
CA LYS A 100 8.72 9.04 3.68
C LYS A 100 8.10 9.19 2.29
N PRO A 101 7.31 8.20 1.84
CA PRO A 101 6.46 8.40 0.68
C PRO A 101 5.41 9.49 0.96
N ILE A 102 5.20 10.36 -0.02
CA ILE A 102 4.12 11.34 -0.06
C ILE A 102 3.08 10.92 -1.10
N VAL A 103 1.82 11.23 -0.83
CA VAL A 103 0.66 10.85 -1.65
C VAL A 103 -0.19 12.08 -1.98
N GLY A 104 -0.93 12.03 -3.08
CA GLY A 104 -1.98 13.02 -3.34
C GLY A 104 -1.42 14.32 -3.90
N LYS A 105 -1.97 15.45 -3.44
CA LYS A 105 -1.68 16.78 -3.98
C LYS A 105 -0.18 17.10 -4.00
N ALA A 106 0.54 16.79 -2.91
CA ALA A 106 1.99 17.04 -2.83
C ALA A 106 2.80 16.20 -3.84
N ALA A 107 2.40 14.95 -4.07
CA ALA A 107 3.03 14.10 -5.09
C ALA A 107 2.68 14.55 -6.52
N LEU A 108 1.46 15.06 -6.73
CA LEU A 108 1.03 15.64 -8.01
C LEU A 108 1.79 16.93 -8.33
N GLU A 109 2.01 17.79 -7.34
CA GLU A 109 2.85 18.99 -7.50
C GLU A 109 4.27 18.60 -7.92
N MET A 110 4.85 17.58 -7.27
CA MET A 110 6.15 17.03 -7.67
C MET A 110 6.14 16.44 -9.08
N PHE A 111 5.07 15.80 -9.52
CA PHE A 111 4.97 15.25 -10.88
C PHE A 111 5.09 16.34 -11.96
N ASN A 112 4.54 17.53 -11.70
CA ASN A 112 4.63 18.65 -12.63
C ASN A 112 6.06 19.19 -12.77
N GLU A 113 6.91 19.00 -11.76
CA GLU A 113 8.30 19.47 -11.75
C GLU A 113 9.31 18.37 -12.13
N LYS A 114 9.11 17.16 -11.61
CA LYS A 114 10.03 16.01 -11.67
C LYS A 114 9.24 14.71 -11.89
N PRO A 115 8.68 14.49 -13.09
CA PRO A 115 7.81 13.35 -13.36
C PRO A 115 8.50 11.99 -13.18
N ASP A 116 9.82 11.90 -13.35
CA ASP A 116 10.59 10.66 -13.20
C ASP A 116 10.67 10.16 -11.75
N PHE A 117 10.33 11.04 -10.78
CA PHE A 117 10.36 10.76 -9.34
C PHE A 117 9.00 10.35 -8.78
N VAL A 118 7.98 10.25 -9.63
CA VAL A 118 6.59 10.05 -9.21
C VAL A 118 5.98 8.86 -9.94
N VAL A 119 5.35 7.96 -9.18
CA VAL A 119 4.49 6.92 -9.71
C VAL A 119 3.08 7.47 -9.87
N PHE A 120 2.52 7.29 -11.07
CA PHE A 120 1.18 7.70 -11.47
C PHE A 120 0.49 6.54 -12.22
N ASP A 121 -0.80 6.71 -12.55
CA ASP A 121 -1.60 5.68 -13.23
C ASP A 121 -1.65 4.33 -12.48
N LEU A 122 -1.60 4.35 -11.15
CA LEU A 122 -1.47 3.15 -10.33
C LEU A 122 -2.61 2.15 -10.53
N ILE A 123 -3.84 2.60 -10.78
CA ILE A 123 -4.98 1.71 -11.08
C ILE A 123 -4.73 0.89 -12.34
N LYS A 124 -4.14 1.52 -13.36
CA LYS A 124 -3.74 0.84 -14.58
C LYS A 124 -2.59 -0.12 -14.29
N LEU A 125 -1.57 0.31 -13.55
CA LEU A 125 -0.45 -0.56 -13.11
C LEU A 125 -0.93 -1.80 -12.35
N CYS A 126 -1.93 -1.67 -11.48
CA CYS A 126 -2.49 -2.81 -10.76
C CYS A 126 -3.25 -3.78 -11.67
N SER A 127 -3.53 -3.40 -12.92
CA SER A 127 -4.31 -4.18 -13.88
C SER A 127 -3.47 -4.71 -15.05
N ILE A 128 -2.17 -4.39 -15.11
CA ILE A 128 -1.32 -4.71 -16.26
C ILE A 128 -0.97 -6.19 -16.35
N THR A 129 -0.58 -6.58 -17.55
CA THR A 129 -0.16 -7.93 -17.94
C THR A 129 1.35 -7.98 -18.18
N SER A 130 1.86 -9.18 -18.45
CA SER A 130 3.25 -9.38 -18.89
C SER A 130 3.59 -8.60 -20.17
N GLU A 131 2.63 -8.36 -21.06
CA GLU A 131 2.87 -7.65 -22.32
C GLU A 131 3.11 -6.16 -22.09
N ASP A 132 2.40 -5.56 -21.14
CA ASP A 132 2.56 -4.16 -20.75
C ASP A 132 3.96 -3.87 -20.16
N VAL A 133 4.62 -4.88 -19.58
CA VAL A 133 5.99 -4.77 -19.06
C VAL A 133 7.00 -4.58 -20.20
N MET A 134 6.77 -5.18 -21.37
CA MET A 134 7.70 -5.11 -22.50
C MET A 134 7.64 -3.76 -23.23
N ASN A 135 6.50 -3.06 -23.18
CA ASN A 135 6.28 -1.78 -23.84
C ASN A 135 5.74 -0.72 -22.86
N PRO A 136 6.54 -0.30 -21.86
CA PRO A 136 6.08 0.62 -20.84
C PRO A 136 5.77 2.00 -21.43
N LYS A 137 4.61 2.55 -21.07
CA LYS A 137 4.17 3.90 -21.47
C LYS A 137 4.48 4.97 -20.42
N TRP A 138 5.30 4.61 -19.43
CA TRP A 138 5.58 5.42 -18.24
C TRP A 138 7.03 5.90 -18.22
N LYS A 139 7.30 6.86 -17.34
CA LYS A 139 8.65 7.42 -17.12
C LYS A 139 9.54 6.55 -16.22
N PHE A 140 8.93 5.66 -15.46
CA PHE A 140 9.59 4.60 -14.70
C PHE A 140 9.63 3.30 -15.52
N SER A 141 10.56 2.41 -15.18
CA SER A 141 10.66 1.11 -15.85
C SER A 141 9.87 0.03 -15.12
N LEU A 142 9.45 -0.97 -15.88
CA LEU A 142 8.76 -2.15 -15.37
C LEU A 142 9.65 -3.38 -15.56
N SER A 143 9.61 -4.29 -14.60
CA SER A 143 10.29 -5.57 -14.68
C SER A 143 9.48 -6.62 -13.93
N LYS A 144 9.85 -7.88 -14.08
CA LYS A 144 9.37 -8.95 -13.21
C LYS A 144 10.49 -9.38 -12.27
N ASP A 145 10.13 -9.86 -11.09
CA ASP A 145 11.03 -10.59 -10.22
C ASP A 145 10.93 -12.11 -10.45
N GLU A 146 11.60 -12.88 -9.60
CA GLU A 146 11.66 -14.35 -9.67
C GLU A 146 10.29 -15.00 -9.46
N ASP A 147 9.37 -14.33 -8.76
CA ASP A 147 8.00 -14.79 -8.49
C ASP A 147 7.00 -14.31 -9.55
N GLU A 148 7.49 -13.80 -10.69
CA GLU A 148 6.71 -13.18 -11.76
C GLU A 148 5.90 -11.95 -11.30
N THR A 149 6.26 -11.36 -10.15
CA THR A 149 5.61 -10.16 -9.62
C THR A 149 6.10 -8.95 -10.37
N ILE A 150 5.17 -8.07 -10.75
CA ILE A 150 5.51 -6.86 -11.49
C ILE A 150 6.09 -5.82 -10.54
N MET A 151 7.28 -5.36 -10.90
CA MET A 151 8.08 -4.42 -10.14
C MET A 151 8.25 -3.13 -10.93
N VAL A 152 8.00 -2.02 -10.24
CA VAL A 152 8.20 -0.66 -10.73
C VAL A 152 9.56 -0.18 -10.23
N THR A 153 10.42 0.26 -11.15
CA THR A 153 11.69 0.92 -10.80
C THR A 153 11.61 2.40 -11.15
N MET A 154 11.73 3.26 -10.14
CA MET A 154 11.58 4.70 -10.26
C MET A 154 12.80 5.43 -9.71
N GLN A 155 13.02 6.67 -10.15
CA GLN A 155 14.03 7.54 -9.55
C GLN A 155 13.54 8.05 -8.20
N THR A 156 14.46 8.19 -7.26
CA THR A 156 14.25 8.84 -5.97
C THR A 156 15.44 9.72 -5.67
N ILE A 157 15.32 10.58 -4.66
CA ILE A 157 16.43 11.41 -4.20
C ILE A 157 17.65 10.59 -3.73
N ASN A 158 17.43 9.34 -3.29
CA ASN A 158 18.47 8.41 -2.83
C ASN A 158 18.95 7.44 -3.93
N GLY A 159 18.66 7.73 -5.20
CA GLY A 159 18.92 6.84 -6.33
C GLY A 159 17.67 6.06 -6.75
N GLU A 160 17.83 4.90 -7.36
CA GLU A 160 16.70 4.12 -7.86
C GLU A 160 16.01 3.31 -6.74
N ARG A 161 14.68 3.20 -6.84
CA ARG A 161 13.88 2.33 -5.98
C ARG A 161 13.08 1.37 -6.82
N LYS A 162 13.15 0.09 -6.47
CA LYS A 162 12.30 -0.99 -7.01
C LYS A 162 11.19 -1.31 -6.00
N SER A 163 9.94 -1.43 -6.43
CA SER A 163 8.80 -1.74 -5.55
C SER A 163 7.72 -2.50 -6.30
N SER A 164 7.04 -3.43 -5.63
CA SER A 164 5.89 -4.13 -6.22
C SER A 164 4.70 -3.18 -6.34
N VAL A 165 3.82 -3.48 -7.30
CA VAL A 165 2.58 -2.70 -7.49
C VAL A 165 1.67 -2.78 -6.27
N ALA A 166 1.56 -3.95 -5.62
CA ALA A 166 0.79 -4.12 -4.39
C ALA A 166 1.35 -3.27 -3.23
N PHE A 167 2.67 -3.15 -3.11
CA PHE A 167 3.29 -2.29 -2.10
C PHE A 167 3.00 -0.80 -2.35
N LEU A 168 3.07 -0.36 -3.60
CA LEU A 168 2.69 1.02 -3.97
C LEU A 168 1.21 1.30 -3.64
N LEU A 169 0.33 0.34 -3.90
CA LEU A 169 -1.07 0.44 -3.50
C LEU A 169 -1.25 0.43 -1.96
N ALA A 170 -0.41 -0.30 -1.22
CA ALA A 170 -0.41 -0.27 0.25
C ALA A 170 -0.07 1.12 0.80
N ILE A 171 0.78 1.89 0.12
CA ILE A 171 1.05 3.30 0.46
C ILE A 171 -0.25 4.13 0.33
N ILE A 172 -1.04 3.92 -0.73
CA ILE A 172 -2.35 4.58 -0.87
C ILE A 172 -3.31 4.14 0.24
N PHE A 173 -3.35 2.84 0.56
CA PHE A 173 -4.17 2.33 1.66
C PHE A 173 -3.77 2.96 3.00
N LYS A 174 -2.47 3.14 3.27
CA LYS A 174 -1.99 3.82 4.47
C LYS A 174 -2.54 5.24 4.57
N ASP A 175 -2.52 5.99 3.48
CA ASP A 175 -3.04 7.37 3.46
C ASP A 175 -4.57 7.39 3.65
N ALA A 176 -5.29 6.49 2.97
CA ALA A 176 -6.74 6.32 3.12
C ALA A 176 -7.14 5.92 4.56
N LEU A 177 -6.40 4.99 5.17
CA LEU A 177 -6.59 4.58 6.57
C LEU A 177 -6.30 5.72 7.53
N LYS A 178 -5.31 6.58 7.24
CA LYS A 178 -5.03 7.77 8.03
C LYS A 178 -6.19 8.77 7.96
N ILE A 179 -6.77 8.99 6.79
CA ILE A 179 -7.97 9.83 6.62
C ILE A 179 -9.12 9.26 7.47
N ALA A 180 -9.39 7.95 7.37
CA ALA A 180 -10.45 7.32 8.17
C ALA A 180 -10.20 7.44 9.69
N LYS A 181 -8.96 7.20 10.13
CA LYS A 181 -8.57 7.26 11.55
C LYS A 181 -8.71 8.67 12.12
N ASN A 182 -8.37 9.70 11.34
CA ASN A 182 -8.50 11.08 11.77
C ASN A 182 -9.96 11.48 12.01
N GLU A 183 -10.89 10.87 11.29
CA GLU A 183 -12.33 11.11 11.45
C GLU A 183 -12.94 10.31 12.61
N ASN A 184 -12.67 9.00 12.69
CA ASN A 184 -13.37 8.11 13.61
C ASN A 184 -12.60 7.76 14.90
N GLY A 185 -11.31 8.11 14.99
CA GLY A 185 -10.43 7.79 16.12
C GLY A 185 -10.14 6.30 16.33
N LYS A 186 -10.68 5.42 15.49
CA LYS A 186 -10.68 3.96 15.67
C LYS A 186 -9.72 3.26 14.71
N LYS A 187 -9.25 2.08 15.12
CA LYS A 187 -8.47 1.20 14.25
C LYS A 187 -9.39 0.49 13.25
N VAL A 188 -9.16 0.72 11.97
CA VAL A 188 -9.90 0.04 10.89
C VAL A 188 -9.35 -1.38 10.70
N LYS A 189 -10.22 -2.38 10.73
CA LYS A 189 -9.88 -3.80 10.52
C LYS A 189 -10.38 -4.36 9.19
N ASN A 190 -11.44 -3.78 8.64
CA ASN A 190 -12.06 -4.19 7.38
C ASN A 190 -12.29 -2.94 6.53
N VAL A 191 -12.04 -3.06 5.23
CA VAL A 191 -12.31 -2.01 4.24
C VAL A 191 -13.11 -2.59 3.08
N GLU A 192 -14.18 -1.89 2.70
CA GLU A 192 -14.91 -2.15 1.46
C GLU A 192 -14.30 -1.31 0.33
N ILE A 193 -14.07 -1.92 -0.83
CA ILE A 193 -13.55 -1.26 -2.02
C ILE A 193 -14.68 -1.10 -3.02
N LYS A 194 -14.89 0.14 -3.50
CA LYS A 194 -15.83 0.47 -4.56
C LYS A 194 -15.06 1.10 -5.72
N PHE A 195 -15.25 0.58 -6.92
CA PHE A 195 -14.72 1.18 -8.14
C PHE A 195 -15.79 2.04 -8.81
N ASN A 196 -15.41 3.24 -9.27
CA ASN A 196 -16.32 4.16 -9.93
C ASN A 196 -15.88 4.39 -11.38
N GLY A 197 -16.79 4.09 -12.33
CA GLY A 197 -16.57 4.32 -13.75
C GLY A 197 -15.68 3.28 -14.46
N PHE A 198 -15.39 2.14 -13.83
CA PHE A 198 -14.74 0.99 -14.47
C PHE A 198 -14.97 -0.31 -13.69
N GLU A 199 -14.84 -1.44 -14.39
CA GLU A 199 -14.93 -2.77 -13.81
C GLU A 199 -13.53 -3.34 -13.49
N PRO A 200 -13.30 -3.86 -12.28
CA PRO A 200 -12.00 -4.39 -11.89
C PRO A 200 -11.74 -5.80 -12.44
N ASN A 201 -10.58 -6.00 -13.07
CA ASN A 201 -10.13 -7.35 -13.44
C ASN A 201 -9.54 -8.11 -12.22
N GLU A 202 -9.30 -9.41 -12.37
CA GLU A 202 -8.82 -10.26 -11.27
C GLU A 202 -7.42 -9.88 -10.79
N THR A 203 -6.53 -9.45 -11.69
CA THR A 203 -5.19 -8.95 -11.33
C THR A 203 -5.27 -7.73 -10.42
N LEU A 204 -6.16 -6.78 -10.75
CA LEU A 204 -6.43 -5.60 -9.94
C LEU A 204 -6.95 -5.99 -8.56
N LYS A 205 -7.96 -6.87 -8.48
CA LYS A 205 -8.51 -7.34 -7.20
C LYS A 205 -7.44 -8.02 -6.35
N LYS A 206 -6.58 -8.86 -6.95
CA LYS A 206 -5.46 -9.52 -6.26
C LYS A 206 -4.51 -8.49 -5.62
N ASN A 207 -4.09 -7.49 -6.40
CA ASN A 207 -3.22 -6.41 -5.89
C ASN A 207 -3.87 -5.62 -4.76
N PHE A 208 -5.19 -5.36 -4.83
CA PHE A 208 -5.95 -4.71 -3.76
C PHE A 208 -6.02 -5.54 -2.47
N ILE A 209 -6.26 -6.85 -2.60
CA ILE A 209 -6.25 -7.77 -1.45
C ILE A 209 -4.86 -7.80 -0.80
N GLU A 210 -3.80 -7.89 -1.60
CA GLU A 210 -2.42 -7.92 -1.12
C GLU A 210 -2.03 -6.61 -0.42
N ALA A 211 -2.40 -5.46 -0.99
CA ALA A 211 -2.21 -4.16 -0.35
C ALA A 211 -2.93 -4.08 1.02
N GLY A 212 -4.16 -4.60 1.11
CA GLY A 212 -4.87 -4.72 2.38
C GLY A 212 -4.14 -5.61 3.38
N ASN A 213 -3.64 -6.77 2.95
CA ASN A 213 -2.87 -7.68 3.79
C ASN A 213 -1.60 -7.03 4.34
N LEU A 214 -0.85 -6.29 3.50
CA LEU A 214 0.32 -5.50 3.92
C LEU A 214 -0.04 -4.47 5.00
N MET A 215 -1.25 -3.92 4.93
CA MET A 215 -1.78 -2.97 5.92
C MET A 215 -2.51 -3.61 7.09
N ASN A 216 -2.55 -4.94 7.19
CA ASN A 216 -3.30 -5.71 8.18
C ASN A 216 -4.81 -5.37 8.23
N VAL A 217 -5.41 -5.13 7.06
CA VAL A 217 -6.85 -4.92 6.91
C VAL A 217 -7.45 -5.93 5.95
N LYS A 218 -8.62 -6.46 6.30
CA LYS A 218 -9.38 -7.33 5.39
C LYS A 218 -10.01 -6.48 4.30
N THR A 219 -9.80 -6.85 3.05
CA THR A 219 -10.32 -6.15 1.88
C THR A 219 -11.49 -6.93 1.28
N THR A 220 -12.62 -6.27 1.08
CA THR A 220 -13.80 -6.81 0.39
C THR A 220 -14.21 -5.86 -0.74
N PHE A 221 -14.85 -6.38 -1.78
CA PHE A 221 -15.28 -5.58 -2.94
C PHE A 221 -16.81 -5.49 -2.98
N LEU A 222 -17.32 -4.36 -3.47
CA LEU A 222 -18.74 -4.12 -3.76
C LEU A 222 -19.07 -4.35 -5.23
#